data_AF-A0A7S1CZ39-F1
#
_entry.id   AF-A0A7S1CZ39-F1
#
_cell.length_a   1.000
_cell.length_b   1.000
_cell.length_c   1.000
_cell.angle_alpha   90.00
_cell.angle_beta   90.00
_cell.angle_gamma   90.00
#
_symmetry.space_group_name_H-M   'P 1'
#
loop_
_entity.id
_entity.type
_entity.pdbx_description
1 polymer ?
#
loop_
_entity_poly.entity_id
_entity_poly.type
_entity_poly.pdbx_seq_one_letter_code
_entity_poly.pdbx_strand_id
1 'polypeptide(L)'
;MFRLVFLSTVLLCLVELIHGFAPSATFVVRSSVATSLLRSADNADDEVTMDQLMVVYGEAKLRKLRRKQKVRARVKAKAEEEEATKSENRAIHAAATASNAAKKAVKILAKSGDTLKLIIAGAPASGKGTQCAIIKENFGVVHLSTGDMLRAAVAAGTEVGKQAKDFMDAGKLVPDDVIIGVVKDRLAAEDCQSQGWLLDGFPRTQAQAQALAQAGVSADCFIFLEVPDDILVERVVGRRTDPETGDIYHLTFSPPEDDEVMARLVQRSDDTEDKVKVRLEQFHANVDAVKGSYTDISVDVDGTKTPQMVSQVIATAIAAKVQSKA
;
A
#
# COMPACT_ATOMS: atom_id res chain seq x y z
N MET A 1 -54.53 23.82 49.02
CA MET A 1 -53.73 22.72 49.60
C MET A 1 -53.51 21.54 48.64
N PHE A 2 -54.25 21.41 47.53
CA PHE A 2 -54.13 20.30 46.57
C PHE A 2 -53.12 20.50 45.41
N ARG A 3 -52.64 21.72 45.15
CA ARG A 3 -51.71 22.04 44.03
C ARG A 3 -50.22 21.79 44.31
N LEU A 4 -49.82 21.59 45.57
CA LEU A 4 -48.40 21.39 45.95
C LEU A 4 -48.01 19.92 46.14
N VAL A 5 -48.98 19.02 46.28
CA VAL A 5 -48.75 17.59 46.52
C VAL A 5 -48.49 16.84 45.20
N PHE A 6 -49.12 17.26 44.10
CA PHE A 6 -48.96 16.60 42.80
C PHE A 6 -47.58 16.81 42.16
N LEU A 7 -46.94 17.96 42.42
CA LEU A 7 -45.60 18.25 41.89
C LEU A 7 -44.49 17.49 42.64
N SER A 8 -44.70 17.11 43.92
CA SER A 8 -43.67 16.43 44.71
C SER A 8 -43.63 14.92 44.45
N THR A 9 -44.78 14.29 44.14
CA THR A 9 -44.85 12.84 43.89
C THR A 9 -44.33 12.47 42.49
N VAL A 10 -44.58 13.32 41.49
CA VAL A 10 -44.11 13.10 40.11
C VAL A 10 -42.61 13.38 39.98
N LEU A 11 -42.06 14.32 40.78
CA LEU A 11 -40.62 14.55 40.83
C LEU A 11 -39.86 13.43 41.57
N LEU A 12 -40.49 12.77 42.55
CA LEU A 12 -39.92 11.61 43.25
C LEU A 12 -39.83 10.37 42.35
N CYS A 13 -40.86 10.10 41.54
CA CYS A 13 -40.83 9.00 40.55
C CYS A 13 -39.76 9.19 39.47
N LEU A 14 -39.37 10.43 39.17
CA LEU A 14 -38.35 10.75 38.17
C LEU A 14 -36.91 10.53 38.67
N VAL A 15 -36.69 10.44 39.99
CA VAL A 15 -35.36 10.15 40.57
C VAL A 15 -35.10 8.64 40.61
N GLU A 16 -36.12 7.82 40.91
CA GLU A 16 -35.99 6.36 40.99
C GLU A 16 -35.76 5.70 39.62
N LEU A 17 -36.29 6.26 38.54
CA LEU A 17 -36.14 5.67 37.19
C LEU A 17 -34.80 5.99 36.51
N ILE A 18 -33.99 6.90 37.08
CA ILE A 18 -32.76 7.39 36.42
C ILE A 18 -31.48 7.05 37.22
N HIS A 19 -31.51 6.93 38.57
CA HIS A 19 -30.31 6.57 39.34
C HIS A 19 -30.66 5.71 40.57
N GLY A 20 -30.38 4.41 40.51
CA GLY A 20 -30.50 3.54 41.69
C GLY A 20 -29.42 3.85 42.73
N PHE A 21 -29.65 4.81 43.64
CA PHE A 21 -29.05 4.90 44.99
C PHE A 21 -29.77 5.97 45.85
N ALA A 22 -29.68 5.79 47.19
CA ALA A 22 -30.47 6.33 48.31
C ALA A 22 -30.96 7.81 48.33
N PRO A 23 -32.09 8.12 49.02
CA PRO A 23 -32.70 9.44 49.03
C PRO A 23 -32.20 10.34 50.17
N SER A 24 -31.44 11.38 49.86
CA SER A 24 -31.36 12.61 50.68
C SER A 24 -30.67 13.76 49.93
N ALA A 25 -31.33 14.30 48.90
CA ALA A 25 -30.98 15.63 48.37
C ALA A 25 -32.17 16.25 47.62
N THR A 26 -32.63 17.42 48.08
CA THR A 26 -33.60 18.27 47.38
C THR A 26 -33.00 18.77 46.06
N PHE A 27 -33.55 18.33 44.92
CA PHE A 27 -33.11 18.73 43.59
C PHE A 27 -33.89 19.97 43.11
N VAL A 28 -33.20 21.10 42.97
CA VAL A 28 -33.75 22.30 42.33
C VAL A 28 -33.73 22.07 40.81
N VAL A 29 -34.89 21.96 40.17
CA VAL A 29 -35.01 21.86 38.71
C VAL A 29 -34.60 23.19 38.07
N ARG A 30 -33.29 23.37 37.85
CA ARG A 30 -32.76 24.40 36.94
C ARG A 30 -32.61 23.78 35.56
N SER A 31 -33.64 23.87 34.72
CA SER A 31 -33.58 23.37 33.35
C SER A 31 -34.29 24.31 32.40
N SER A 32 -33.52 24.95 31.51
CA SER A 32 -33.99 25.84 30.45
C SER A 32 -35.01 25.20 29.48
N VAL A 33 -35.22 23.88 29.58
CA VAL A 33 -36.16 23.10 28.77
C VAL A 33 -37.61 23.36 29.18
N ALA A 34 -37.89 23.48 30.47
CA ALA A 34 -39.23 23.82 30.97
C ALA A 34 -39.65 25.23 30.51
N THR A 35 -38.69 26.16 30.43
CA THR A 35 -38.90 27.54 30.00
C THR A 35 -39.24 27.67 28.51
N SER A 36 -38.83 26.71 27.66
CA SER A 36 -39.16 26.71 26.23
C SER A 36 -40.57 26.19 25.95
N LEU A 37 -41.01 25.18 26.70
CA LEU A 37 -42.37 24.61 26.61
C LEU A 37 -43.43 25.57 27.18
N LEU A 38 -43.09 26.28 28.26
CA LEU A 38 -43.96 27.32 28.83
C LEU A 38 -44.05 28.59 27.97
N ARG A 39 -43.13 28.79 27.01
CA ARG A 39 -43.19 29.92 26.05
C ARG A 39 -44.01 29.62 24.80
N SER A 40 -44.27 28.35 24.51
CA SER A 40 -45.12 27.90 23.39
C SER A 40 -46.57 27.61 23.81
N ALA A 41 -46.86 27.64 25.12
CA ALA A 41 -48.21 27.68 25.65
C ALA A 41 -48.69 29.14 25.57
N ASP A 42 -49.57 29.45 24.62
CA ASP A 42 -50.02 30.82 24.38
C ASP A 42 -51.01 31.30 25.46
N ASN A 43 -51.54 30.40 26.32
CA ASN A 43 -52.41 30.75 27.45
C ASN A 43 -51.99 30.07 28.77
N ALA A 44 -52.34 30.72 29.88
CA ALA A 44 -52.00 30.28 31.24
C ALA A 44 -52.67 28.96 31.69
N ASP A 45 -53.58 28.40 30.88
CA ASP A 45 -54.35 27.17 31.15
C ASP A 45 -54.00 25.99 30.22
N ASP A 46 -52.98 26.12 29.35
CA ASP A 46 -52.59 25.02 28.46
C ASP A 46 -51.92 23.87 29.24
N GLU A 47 -52.56 22.69 29.24
CA GLU A 47 -52.09 21.49 29.92
C GLU A 47 -51.05 20.76 29.06
N VAL A 48 -49.77 20.84 29.45
CA VAL A 48 -48.68 20.13 28.75
C VAL A 48 -48.78 18.63 29.05
N THR A 49 -49.12 17.84 28.03
CA THR A 49 -49.27 16.38 28.15
C THR A 49 -47.90 15.69 28.32
N MET A 50 -47.89 14.52 28.96
CA MET A 50 -46.67 13.72 29.17
C MET A 50 -45.99 13.36 27.84
N ASP A 51 -46.77 13.10 26.78
CA ASP A 51 -46.25 12.79 25.44
C ASP A 51 -45.49 13.98 24.83
N GLN A 52 -46.01 15.20 24.99
CA GLN A 52 -45.31 16.42 24.55
C GLN A 52 -44.00 16.60 25.32
N LEU A 53 -43.99 16.34 26.64
CA LEU A 53 -42.78 16.43 27.44
C LEU A 53 -41.72 15.39 27.01
N MET A 54 -42.14 14.15 26.74
CA MET A 54 -41.27 13.04 26.31
C MET A 54 -40.67 13.29 24.91
N VAL A 55 -41.42 13.88 23.98
CA VAL A 55 -40.90 14.29 22.66
C VAL A 55 -39.79 15.33 22.81
N VAL A 56 -40.01 16.41 23.58
CA VAL A 56 -39.00 17.46 23.78
C VAL A 56 -37.76 16.93 24.50
N TYR A 57 -37.93 16.09 25.53
CA TYR A 57 -36.80 15.43 26.20
C TYR A 57 -36.05 14.47 25.27
N GLY A 58 -36.75 13.71 24.43
CA GLY A 58 -36.19 12.85 23.40
C GLY A 58 -35.35 13.62 22.38
N GLU A 59 -35.87 14.71 21.84
CA GLU A 59 -35.18 15.59 20.90
C GLU A 59 -33.95 16.26 21.53
N ALA A 60 -34.03 16.70 22.79
CA ALA A 60 -32.89 17.26 23.51
C ALA A 60 -31.77 16.22 23.71
N LYS A 61 -32.13 14.96 24.00
CA LYS A 61 -31.20 13.82 24.14
C LYS A 61 -30.56 13.47 22.78
N LEU A 62 -31.35 13.40 21.71
CA LEU A 62 -30.87 13.20 20.34
C LEU A 62 -29.94 14.33 19.87
N ARG A 63 -30.24 15.59 20.20
CA ARG A 63 -29.40 16.75 19.87
C ARG A 63 -28.05 16.69 20.57
N LYS A 64 -28.01 16.26 21.84
CA LYS A 64 -26.76 16.02 22.58
C LYS A 64 -25.95 14.87 21.95
N LEU A 65 -26.60 13.78 21.55
CA LEU A 65 -25.94 12.66 20.88
C LEU A 65 -25.34 13.03 19.52
N ARG A 66 -26.10 13.74 18.66
CA ARG A 66 -25.63 14.26 17.37
C ARG A 66 -24.45 15.22 17.53
N ARG A 67 -24.48 16.10 18.55
CA ARG A 67 -23.34 16.97 18.88
C ARG A 67 -22.11 16.16 19.29
N LYS A 68 -22.26 15.13 20.14
CA LYS A 68 -21.16 14.25 20.55
C LYS A 68 -20.57 13.48 19.37
N GLN A 69 -21.41 12.97 18.46
CA GLN A 69 -20.96 12.33 17.22
C GLN A 69 -20.22 13.30 16.30
N LYS A 70 -20.73 14.53 16.11
CA LYS A 70 -20.06 15.56 15.30
C LYS A 70 -18.70 15.97 15.86
N VAL A 71 -18.58 16.08 17.19
CA VAL A 71 -17.29 16.35 17.85
C VAL A 71 -16.33 15.18 17.66
N ARG A 72 -16.78 13.93 17.87
CA ARG A 72 -15.96 12.73 17.62
C ARG A 72 -15.48 12.64 16.17
N ALA A 73 -16.36 12.89 15.20
CA ALA A 73 -16.01 12.89 13.79
C ALA A 73 -14.98 13.98 13.46
N ARG A 74 -15.12 15.20 14.01
CA ARG A 74 -14.14 16.28 13.84
C ARG A 74 -12.77 15.95 14.44
N VAL A 75 -12.75 15.36 15.64
CA VAL A 75 -11.50 14.94 16.28
C VAL A 75 -10.83 13.83 15.47
N LYS A 76 -11.61 12.85 14.97
CA LYS A 76 -11.11 11.78 14.09
C LYS A 76 -10.53 12.34 12.79
N ALA A 77 -11.26 13.20 12.10
CA ALA A 77 -10.79 13.81 10.85
C ALA A 77 -9.51 14.64 11.05
N LYS A 78 -9.42 15.41 12.14
CA LYS A 78 -8.20 16.18 12.46
C LYS A 78 -7.00 15.27 12.73
N ALA A 79 -7.20 14.15 13.43
CA ALA A 79 -6.14 13.18 13.68
C ALA A 79 -5.69 12.47 12.39
N GLU A 80 -6.63 12.16 11.49
CA GLU A 80 -6.34 11.59 10.16
C GLU A 80 -5.55 12.56 9.28
N GLU A 81 -5.91 13.85 9.28
CA GLU A 81 -5.20 14.91 8.56
C GLU A 81 -3.78 15.13 9.10
N GLU A 82 -3.60 15.13 10.43
CA GLU A 82 -2.29 15.27 11.07
C GLU A 82 -1.38 14.07 10.79
N GLU A 83 -1.92 12.84 10.81
CA GLU A 83 -1.16 11.64 10.46
C GLU A 83 -0.82 11.58 8.95
N ALA A 84 -1.73 12.03 8.08
CA ALA A 84 -1.45 12.15 6.64
C ALA A 84 -0.29 13.12 6.37
N THR A 85 -0.32 14.31 6.99
CA THR A 85 0.76 15.31 6.88
C THR A 85 2.10 14.77 7.39
N LYS A 86 2.08 14.03 8.51
CA LYS A 86 3.27 13.39 9.07
C LYS A 86 3.79 12.25 8.20
N SER A 87 2.90 11.49 7.55
CA SER A 87 3.25 10.45 6.59
C SER A 87 3.94 11.03 5.36
N GLU A 88 3.39 12.12 4.82
CA GLU A 88 3.94 12.83 3.66
C GLU A 88 5.35 13.37 3.94
N ASN A 89 5.54 14.07 5.07
CA ASN A 89 6.86 14.55 5.48
C ASN A 89 7.90 13.41 5.64
N ARG A 90 7.47 12.26 6.17
CA ARG A 90 8.33 11.06 6.27
C ARG A 90 8.70 10.53 4.88
N ALA A 91 7.77 10.51 3.94
CA ALA A 91 8.02 10.08 2.56
C ALA A 91 9.01 11.00 1.83
N ILE A 92 8.88 12.33 1.99
CA ILE A 92 9.81 13.32 1.42
C ILE A 92 11.23 13.09 1.97
N HIS A 93 11.36 12.96 3.29
CA HIS A 93 12.67 12.69 3.91
C HIS A 93 13.27 11.35 3.46
N ALA A 94 12.44 10.31 3.32
CA ALA A 94 12.88 9.00 2.85
C ALA A 94 13.41 9.08 1.41
N ALA A 95 12.68 9.74 0.51
CA ALA A 95 13.11 9.96 -0.88
C ALA A 95 14.43 10.74 -0.97
N ALA A 96 14.56 11.82 -0.19
CA ALA A 96 15.80 12.60 -0.12
C ALA A 96 16.99 11.74 0.37
N THR A 97 16.75 10.90 1.38
CA THR A 97 17.78 10.00 1.91
C THR A 97 18.20 8.95 0.87
N ALA A 98 17.23 8.36 0.16
CA ALA A 98 17.47 7.40 -0.91
C ALA A 98 18.34 8.02 -2.03
N SER A 99 17.96 9.20 -2.50
CA SER A 99 18.68 9.93 -3.55
C SER A 99 20.11 10.26 -3.13
N ASN A 100 20.31 10.70 -1.88
CA ASN A 100 21.65 11.02 -1.37
C ASN A 100 22.54 9.76 -1.24
N ALA A 101 21.99 8.64 -0.75
CA ALA A 101 22.70 7.37 -0.67
C ALA A 101 23.12 6.88 -2.06
N ALA A 102 22.21 6.94 -3.03
CA ALA A 102 22.48 6.57 -4.42
C ALA A 102 23.57 7.44 -5.05
N LYS A 103 23.48 8.78 -4.93
CA LYS A 103 24.50 9.71 -5.43
C LYS A 103 25.90 9.40 -4.88
N LYS A 104 26.00 9.05 -3.59
CA LYS A 104 27.26 8.65 -2.96
C LYS A 104 27.80 7.36 -3.60
N ALA A 105 26.95 6.34 -3.77
CA ALA A 105 27.32 5.06 -4.36
C ALA A 105 27.76 5.20 -5.83
N VAL A 106 26.98 5.92 -6.64
CA VAL A 106 27.32 6.20 -8.05
C VAL A 106 28.66 6.91 -8.18
N LYS A 107 28.96 7.86 -7.27
CA LYS A 107 30.27 8.53 -7.24
C LYS A 107 31.43 7.58 -6.92
N ILE A 108 31.20 6.54 -6.12
CA ILE A 108 32.21 5.53 -5.81
C ILE A 108 32.45 4.64 -7.03
N LEU A 109 31.37 4.12 -7.63
CA LEU A 109 31.43 3.29 -8.84
C LEU A 109 32.14 4.02 -9.99
N ALA A 110 31.80 5.30 -10.21
CA ALA A 110 32.44 6.12 -11.24
C ALA A 110 33.95 6.32 -11.02
N LYS A 111 34.45 6.21 -9.78
CA LYS A 111 35.88 6.31 -9.47
C LYS A 111 36.61 4.98 -9.67
N SER A 112 35.97 3.85 -9.35
CA SER A 112 36.58 2.53 -9.51
C SER A 112 36.48 2.00 -10.95
N GLY A 113 35.52 2.50 -11.73
CA GLY A 113 35.22 2.01 -13.08
C GLY A 113 34.33 0.77 -13.08
N ASP A 114 33.81 0.36 -11.91
CA ASP A 114 32.92 -0.80 -11.78
C ASP A 114 31.47 -0.45 -12.16
N THR A 115 30.74 -1.47 -12.61
CA THR A 115 29.31 -1.36 -12.92
C THR A 115 28.45 -2.09 -11.89
N LEU A 116 27.28 -1.53 -11.61
CA LEU A 116 26.37 -2.03 -10.58
C LEU A 116 25.43 -3.10 -11.12
N LYS A 117 25.39 -4.26 -10.46
CA LYS A 117 24.65 -5.45 -10.89
C LYS A 117 23.68 -5.88 -9.79
N LEU A 118 22.39 -5.80 -10.06
CA LEU A 118 21.34 -5.97 -9.05
C LEU A 118 20.34 -7.04 -9.48
N ILE A 119 19.82 -7.77 -8.51
CA ILE A 119 18.64 -8.62 -8.68
C ILE A 119 17.58 -8.13 -7.70
N ILE A 120 16.33 -8.00 -8.17
CA ILE A 120 15.18 -7.76 -7.30
C ILE A 120 14.15 -8.88 -7.46
N ALA A 121 13.78 -9.46 -6.32
CA ALA A 121 12.87 -10.58 -6.20
C ALA A 121 11.76 -10.28 -5.19
N GLY A 122 10.68 -11.05 -5.26
CA GLY A 122 9.51 -10.90 -4.41
C GLY A 122 8.23 -11.31 -5.13
N ALA A 123 7.17 -11.53 -4.37
CA ALA A 123 5.91 -12.06 -4.88
C ALA A 123 5.24 -11.14 -5.93
N PRO A 124 4.35 -11.65 -6.80
CA PRO A 124 3.56 -10.81 -7.71
C PRO A 124 2.87 -9.66 -6.97
N ALA A 125 2.93 -8.43 -7.50
CA ALA A 125 2.41 -7.21 -6.87
C ALA A 125 3.06 -6.77 -5.53
N SER A 126 4.25 -7.29 -5.19
CA SER A 126 5.02 -6.80 -4.04
C SER A 126 5.57 -5.37 -4.20
N GLY A 127 5.41 -4.73 -5.36
CA GLY A 127 5.94 -3.38 -5.63
C GLY A 127 7.28 -3.34 -6.36
N LYS A 128 7.78 -4.49 -6.86
CA LYS A 128 9.05 -4.57 -7.63
C LYS A 128 9.15 -3.52 -8.73
N GLY A 129 8.18 -3.46 -9.66
CA GLY A 129 8.24 -2.53 -10.80
C GLY A 129 8.40 -1.07 -10.36
N THR A 130 7.70 -0.65 -9.31
CA THR A 130 7.84 0.70 -8.73
C THR A 130 9.26 0.93 -8.20
N GLN A 131 9.81 -0.04 -7.46
CA GLN A 131 11.18 0.07 -6.96
C GLN A 131 12.22 0.00 -8.08
N CYS A 132 12.00 -0.79 -9.13
CA CYS A 132 12.86 -0.86 -10.31
C CYS A 132 12.97 0.49 -11.02
N ALA A 133 11.86 1.20 -11.20
CA ALA A 133 11.86 2.54 -11.78
C ALA A 133 12.71 3.51 -10.94
N ILE A 134 12.53 3.49 -9.62
CA ILE A 134 13.29 4.34 -8.69
C ILE A 134 14.79 3.97 -8.69
N ILE A 135 15.13 2.68 -8.72
CA ILE A 135 16.51 2.21 -8.77
C ILE A 135 17.17 2.62 -10.09
N LYS A 136 16.48 2.44 -11.22
CA LYS A 136 16.95 2.85 -12.54
C LYS A 136 17.29 4.34 -12.57
N GLU A 137 16.40 5.19 -12.07
CA GLU A 137 16.61 6.63 -12.02
C GLU A 137 17.79 7.01 -11.10
N ASN A 138 17.86 6.40 -9.92
CA ASN A 138 18.86 6.76 -8.91
C ASN A 138 20.28 6.25 -9.23
N PHE A 139 20.40 5.08 -9.85
CA PHE A 139 21.67 4.39 -10.05
C PHE A 139 22.11 4.31 -11.52
N GLY A 140 21.24 4.63 -12.47
CA GLY A 140 21.57 4.61 -13.90
C GLY A 140 21.76 3.22 -14.49
N VAL A 141 21.28 2.17 -13.83
CA VAL A 141 21.38 0.77 -14.29
C VAL A 141 20.35 0.45 -15.36
N VAL A 142 20.66 -0.50 -16.23
CA VAL A 142 19.71 -1.01 -17.22
C VAL A 142 18.68 -1.93 -16.55
N HIS A 143 17.41 -1.55 -16.57
CA HIS A 143 16.32 -2.38 -16.03
C HIS A 143 15.91 -3.48 -17.02
N LEU A 144 16.01 -4.73 -16.58
CA LEU A 144 15.69 -5.93 -17.32
C LEU A 144 14.51 -6.67 -16.69
N SER A 145 13.30 -6.30 -17.10
CA SER A 145 12.07 -6.98 -16.70
C SER A 145 11.79 -8.16 -17.61
N THR A 146 12.00 -9.38 -17.10
CA THR A 146 11.68 -10.61 -17.86
C THR A 146 10.21 -10.70 -18.24
N GLY A 147 9.30 -10.20 -17.39
CA GLY A 147 7.88 -10.16 -17.69
C GLY A 147 7.55 -9.24 -18.86
N ASP A 148 8.18 -8.06 -18.93
CA ASP A 148 7.96 -7.12 -20.03
C ASP A 148 8.62 -7.59 -21.32
N MET A 149 9.83 -8.15 -21.24
CA MET A 149 10.51 -8.76 -22.39
C MET A 149 9.66 -9.89 -23.02
N LEU A 150 9.08 -10.76 -22.20
CA LEU A 150 8.21 -11.82 -22.68
C LEU A 150 6.89 -11.28 -23.24
N ARG A 151 6.26 -10.28 -22.60
CA ARG A 151 5.05 -9.62 -23.14
C ARG A 151 5.32 -8.95 -24.49
N ALA A 152 6.45 -8.27 -24.63
CA ALA A 152 6.87 -7.66 -25.89
C ALA A 152 7.11 -8.72 -26.97
N ALA A 153 7.75 -9.84 -26.62
CA ALA A 153 7.95 -10.98 -27.52
C ALA A 153 6.61 -11.59 -27.99
N VAL A 154 5.64 -11.74 -27.09
CA VAL A 154 4.27 -12.20 -27.41
C VAL A 154 3.59 -11.22 -28.36
N ALA A 155 3.63 -9.92 -28.07
CA ALA A 155 3.00 -8.89 -28.90
C ALA A 155 3.63 -8.80 -30.30
N ALA A 156 4.95 -8.98 -30.40
CA ALA A 156 5.69 -9.01 -31.66
C ALA A 156 5.56 -10.35 -32.42
N GLY A 157 4.93 -11.37 -31.84
CA GLY A 157 4.75 -12.68 -32.46
C GLY A 157 6.05 -13.44 -32.72
N THR A 158 7.09 -13.20 -31.92
CA THR A 158 8.38 -13.90 -32.05
C THR A 158 8.25 -15.37 -31.65
N GLU A 159 9.23 -16.20 -32.00
CA GLU A 159 9.19 -17.63 -31.64
C GLU A 159 9.17 -17.84 -30.12
N VAL A 160 10.00 -17.09 -29.39
CA VAL A 160 9.98 -17.04 -27.91
C VAL A 160 8.62 -16.60 -27.40
N GLY A 161 8.01 -15.58 -28.03
CA GLY A 161 6.68 -15.09 -27.66
C GLY A 161 5.61 -16.17 -27.80
N LYS A 162 5.61 -16.91 -28.91
CA LYS A 162 4.66 -18.01 -29.13
C LYS A 162 4.81 -19.11 -28.09
N GLN A 163 6.05 -19.49 -27.77
CA GLN A 163 6.33 -20.49 -26.74
C GLN A 163 5.92 -20.03 -25.33
N ALA A 164 6.08 -18.75 -25.03
CA ALA A 164 5.78 -18.18 -23.72
C ALA A 164 4.28 -17.93 -23.49
N LYS A 165 3.52 -17.61 -24.55
CA LYS A 165 2.15 -17.11 -24.47
C LYS A 165 1.23 -17.99 -23.61
N ASP A 166 1.19 -19.29 -23.88
CA ASP A 166 0.25 -20.20 -23.21
C ASP A 166 0.56 -20.36 -21.72
N PHE A 167 1.85 -20.35 -21.35
CA PHE A 167 2.27 -20.40 -19.95
C PHE A 167 1.89 -19.10 -19.23
N MET A 168 2.12 -17.95 -19.86
CA MET A 168 1.78 -16.64 -19.30
C MET A 168 0.26 -16.48 -19.10
N ASP A 169 -0.53 -16.87 -20.09
CA ASP A 169 -2.00 -16.81 -20.02
C ASP A 169 -2.56 -17.72 -18.92
N ALA A 170 -1.89 -18.85 -18.65
CA ALA A 170 -2.19 -19.76 -17.55
C ALA A 170 -1.62 -19.33 -16.19
N GLY A 171 -0.90 -18.21 -16.11
CA GLY A 171 -0.24 -17.76 -14.88
C GLY A 171 0.95 -18.63 -14.44
N LYS A 172 1.48 -19.47 -15.34
CA LYS A 172 2.59 -20.39 -15.08
C LYS A 172 3.94 -19.78 -15.48
N LEU A 173 5.01 -20.32 -14.89
CA LEU A 173 6.37 -20.04 -15.35
C LEU A 173 6.60 -20.56 -16.78
N VAL A 174 7.21 -19.71 -17.60
CA VAL A 174 7.76 -20.09 -18.91
C VAL A 174 8.93 -21.05 -18.67
N PRO A 175 9.14 -22.07 -19.52
CA PRO A 175 10.25 -23.01 -19.40
C PRO A 175 11.61 -22.33 -19.22
N ASP A 176 12.43 -22.89 -18.32
CA ASP A 176 13.69 -22.30 -17.88
C ASP A 176 14.68 -22.10 -19.05
N ASP A 177 14.78 -23.06 -19.96
CA ASP A 177 15.64 -23.02 -21.14
C ASP A 177 15.33 -21.82 -22.05
N VAL A 178 14.05 -21.54 -22.28
CA VAL A 178 13.59 -20.40 -23.09
C VAL A 178 14.02 -19.09 -22.45
N ILE A 179 13.73 -18.90 -21.15
CA ILE A 179 13.97 -17.61 -20.49
C ILE A 179 15.46 -17.38 -20.17
N ILE A 180 16.23 -18.43 -19.88
CA ILE A 180 17.67 -18.34 -19.64
C ILE A 180 18.38 -17.77 -20.87
N GLY A 181 18.05 -18.25 -22.08
CA GLY A 181 18.64 -17.73 -23.32
C GLY A 181 18.37 -16.24 -23.50
N VAL A 182 17.10 -15.84 -23.37
CA VAL A 182 16.66 -14.44 -23.49
C VAL A 182 17.39 -13.51 -22.52
N VAL A 183 17.55 -13.93 -21.27
CA VAL A 183 18.23 -13.12 -20.25
C VAL A 183 19.74 -13.03 -20.53
N LYS A 184 20.38 -14.14 -20.90
CA LYS A 184 21.82 -14.16 -21.20
C LYS A 184 22.16 -13.24 -22.38
N ASP A 185 21.38 -13.32 -23.46
CA ASP A 185 21.59 -12.48 -24.64
C ASP A 185 21.43 -10.99 -24.29
N ARG A 186 20.42 -10.67 -23.46
CA ARG A 186 20.18 -9.29 -23.05
C ARG A 186 21.27 -8.72 -22.15
N LEU A 187 21.81 -9.54 -21.24
CA LEU A 187 22.91 -9.15 -20.35
C LEU A 187 24.23 -8.92 -21.11
N ALA A 188 24.41 -9.57 -22.26
CA ALA A 188 25.60 -9.41 -23.10
C ALA A 188 25.63 -8.10 -23.89
N ALA A 189 24.52 -7.36 -23.95
CA ALA A 189 24.43 -6.09 -24.65
C ALA A 189 25.34 -5.01 -24.03
N GLU A 190 25.86 -4.11 -24.87
CA GLU A 190 26.85 -3.10 -24.51
C GLU A 190 26.37 -2.14 -23.40
N ASP A 191 25.08 -1.79 -23.39
CA ASP A 191 24.49 -0.95 -22.36
C ASP A 191 24.53 -1.61 -20.98
N CYS A 192 24.19 -2.89 -20.88
CA CYS A 192 24.29 -3.67 -19.64
C CYS A 192 25.74 -3.82 -19.17
N GLN A 193 26.68 -3.95 -20.08
CA GLN A 193 28.11 -4.07 -19.74
C GLN A 193 28.69 -2.74 -19.25
N SER A 194 28.28 -1.62 -19.85
CA SER A 194 28.82 -0.28 -19.55
C SER A 194 28.12 0.43 -18.39
N GLN A 195 26.83 0.20 -18.18
CA GLN A 195 26.03 0.88 -17.14
C GLN A 195 25.70 -0.03 -15.96
N GLY A 196 25.86 -1.34 -16.12
CA GLY A 196 25.33 -2.33 -15.18
C GLY A 196 23.86 -2.63 -15.43
N TRP A 197 23.27 -3.48 -14.60
CA TRP A 197 21.94 -4.03 -14.84
C TRP A 197 21.16 -4.29 -13.56
N LEU A 198 19.84 -4.29 -13.69
CA LEU A 198 18.87 -4.68 -12.67
C LEU A 198 17.94 -5.75 -13.26
N LEU A 199 18.09 -6.99 -12.81
CA LEU A 199 17.19 -8.09 -13.17
C LEU A 199 15.93 -8.05 -12.30
N ASP A 200 14.77 -7.95 -12.95
CA ASP A 200 13.45 -7.97 -12.33
C ASP A 200 12.67 -9.22 -12.75
N GLY A 201 12.31 -10.02 -11.76
CA GLY A 201 11.57 -11.25 -11.95
C GLY A 201 12.42 -12.38 -12.53
N PHE A 202 13.74 -12.35 -12.37
CA PHE A 202 14.65 -13.46 -12.68
C PHE A 202 15.86 -13.41 -11.74
N PRO A 203 16.31 -14.55 -11.19
CA PRO A 203 15.73 -15.90 -11.33
C PRO A 203 14.45 -16.09 -10.50
N ARG A 204 13.60 -17.03 -10.94
CA ARG A 204 12.38 -17.50 -10.24
C ARG A 204 12.44 -18.96 -9.83
N THR A 205 13.40 -19.72 -10.33
CA THR A 205 13.64 -21.12 -9.96
C THR A 205 15.10 -21.30 -9.57
N GLN A 206 15.40 -22.38 -8.85
CA GLN A 206 16.79 -22.71 -8.51
C GLN A 206 17.64 -22.98 -9.77
N ALA A 207 17.07 -23.64 -10.78
CA ALA A 207 17.78 -23.92 -12.03
C ALA A 207 18.18 -22.64 -12.78
N GLN A 208 17.30 -21.62 -12.79
CA GLN A 208 17.63 -20.29 -13.33
C GLN A 208 18.77 -19.62 -12.56
N ALA A 209 18.77 -19.69 -11.22
CA ALA A 209 19.84 -19.13 -10.40
C ALA A 209 21.19 -19.82 -10.66
N GLN A 210 21.18 -21.15 -10.76
CA GLN A 210 22.36 -21.95 -11.11
C GLN A 210 22.87 -21.62 -12.52
N ALA A 211 21.97 -21.42 -13.49
CA ALA A 211 22.35 -21.08 -14.85
C ALA A 211 23.06 -19.71 -14.94
N LEU A 212 22.65 -18.72 -14.14
CA LEU A 212 23.37 -17.44 -14.03
C LEU A 212 24.77 -17.64 -13.45
N ALA A 213 24.87 -18.39 -12.36
CA ALA A 213 26.16 -18.66 -11.72
C ALA A 213 27.12 -19.38 -12.67
N GLN A 214 26.65 -20.40 -13.39
CA GLN A 214 27.43 -21.13 -14.40
C GLN A 214 27.84 -20.25 -15.59
N ALA A 215 27.03 -19.24 -15.92
CA ALA A 215 27.35 -18.27 -16.95
C ALA A 215 28.31 -17.16 -16.46
N GLY A 216 28.78 -17.21 -15.21
CA GLY A 216 29.63 -16.17 -14.62
C GLY A 216 28.90 -14.85 -14.34
N VAL A 217 27.56 -14.87 -14.32
CA VAL A 217 26.75 -13.69 -14.03
C VAL A 217 26.56 -13.59 -12.52
N SER A 218 27.30 -12.68 -11.89
CA SER A 218 27.23 -12.40 -10.46
C SER A 218 26.59 -11.03 -10.19
N ALA A 219 25.64 -10.97 -9.25
CA ALA A 219 25.07 -9.72 -8.75
C ALA A 219 25.85 -9.20 -7.53
N ASP A 220 25.80 -7.88 -7.31
CA ASP A 220 26.37 -7.21 -6.15
C ASP A 220 25.40 -7.18 -4.96
N CYS A 221 24.10 -7.20 -5.25
CA CYS A 221 23.04 -7.15 -4.26
C CYS A 221 21.81 -7.90 -4.78
N PHE A 222 21.22 -8.72 -3.91
CA PHE A 222 19.94 -9.39 -4.12
C PHE A 222 18.91 -8.77 -3.19
N ILE A 223 17.92 -8.07 -3.76
CA ILE A 223 16.90 -7.34 -3.01
C ILE A 223 15.65 -8.19 -2.98
N PHE A 224 15.18 -8.54 -1.78
CA PHE A 224 13.97 -9.34 -1.61
C PHE A 224 12.85 -8.51 -0.97
N LEU A 225 11.78 -8.27 -1.72
CA LEU A 225 10.61 -7.54 -1.23
C LEU A 225 9.61 -8.49 -0.57
N GLU A 226 9.47 -8.35 0.75
CA GLU A 226 8.57 -9.14 1.59
C GLU A 226 7.24 -8.42 1.77
N VAL A 227 6.16 -9.06 1.34
CA VAL A 227 4.79 -8.56 1.50
C VAL A 227 3.86 -9.74 1.80
N PRO A 228 3.03 -9.66 2.84
CA PRO A 228 1.99 -10.66 3.13
C PRO A 228 1.00 -10.89 1.98
N ASP A 229 0.60 -12.13 1.77
CA ASP A 229 -0.25 -12.56 0.64
C ASP A 229 -1.62 -11.86 0.59
N ASP A 230 -2.21 -11.57 1.75
CA ASP A 230 -3.48 -10.86 1.85
C ASP A 230 -3.42 -9.46 1.22
N ILE A 231 -2.29 -8.76 1.42
CA ILE A 231 -2.03 -7.46 0.80
C ILE A 231 -1.77 -7.61 -0.72
N LEU A 232 -1.12 -8.70 -1.14
CA LEU A 232 -0.75 -8.92 -2.54
C LEU A 232 -1.96 -9.14 -3.45
N VAL A 233 -2.94 -9.92 -2.98
CA VAL A 233 -4.17 -10.20 -3.74
C VAL A 233 -4.94 -8.91 -4.01
N GLU A 234 -5.11 -8.06 -2.98
CA GLU A 234 -5.76 -6.75 -3.11
C GLU A 234 -5.03 -5.87 -4.15
N ARG A 235 -3.69 -5.80 -4.07
CA ARG A 235 -2.86 -5.01 -4.97
C ARG A 235 -2.92 -5.46 -6.43
N VAL A 236 -3.09 -6.76 -6.71
CA VAL A 236 -3.18 -7.25 -8.10
C VAL A 236 -4.47 -6.79 -8.76
N VAL A 237 -5.61 -6.92 -8.07
CA VAL A 237 -6.93 -6.62 -8.65
C VAL A 237 -7.07 -5.14 -9.00
N GLY A 238 -6.46 -4.26 -8.20
CA GLY A 238 -6.45 -2.82 -8.45
C GLY A 238 -5.38 -2.33 -9.44
N ARG A 239 -4.46 -3.20 -9.89
CA ARG A 239 -3.36 -2.82 -10.78
C ARG A 239 -3.83 -2.55 -12.20
N ARG A 240 -3.30 -1.50 -12.80
CA ARG A 240 -3.52 -1.13 -14.20
C ARG A 240 -2.19 -0.80 -14.87
N THR A 241 -2.16 -0.87 -16.19
CA THR A 241 -1.00 -0.51 -17.01
C THR A 241 -1.46 0.44 -18.10
N ASP A 242 -0.71 1.51 -18.32
CA ASP A 242 -0.88 2.36 -19.49
C ASP A 242 -0.26 1.66 -20.71
N PRO A 243 -1.04 1.34 -21.76
CA PRO A 243 -0.51 0.68 -22.94
C PRO A 243 0.46 1.56 -23.76
N GLU A 244 0.43 2.88 -23.60
CA GLU A 244 1.28 3.80 -24.37
C GLU A 244 2.66 3.98 -23.72
N THR A 245 2.70 4.20 -22.40
CA THR A 245 3.95 4.46 -21.67
C THR A 245 4.55 3.20 -21.03
N GLY A 246 3.71 2.18 -20.77
CA GLY A 246 4.08 1.01 -19.99
C GLY A 246 4.01 1.23 -18.47
N ASP A 247 3.62 2.42 -18.02
CA ASP A 247 3.58 2.76 -16.60
C ASP A 247 2.52 1.94 -15.85
N ILE A 248 2.82 1.65 -14.57
CA ILE A 248 1.98 0.85 -13.70
C ILE A 248 1.25 1.77 -12.72
N TYR A 249 -0.08 1.68 -12.72
CA TYR A 249 -0.95 2.41 -11.81
C TYR A 249 -1.72 1.48 -10.89
N HIS A 250 -2.28 2.04 -9.83
CA HIS A 250 -3.22 1.33 -8.97
C HIS A 250 -4.41 2.23 -8.66
N LEU A 251 -5.63 1.76 -8.94
CA LEU A 251 -6.84 2.59 -8.86
C LEU A 251 -7.06 3.26 -7.50
N THR A 252 -6.66 2.60 -6.41
CA THR A 252 -6.73 3.15 -5.04
C THR A 252 -5.46 3.86 -4.57
N PHE A 253 -4.29 3.20 -4.69
CA PHE A 253 -3.06 3.66 -4.03
C PHE A 253 -2.21 4.62 -4.86
N SER A 254 -2.35 4.60 -6.18
CA SER A 254 -1.59 5.45 -7.11
C SER A 254 -2.40 5.62 -8.40
N PRO A 255 -3.57 6.28 -8.34
CA PRO A 255 -4.35 6.57 -9.53
C PRO A 255 -3.58 7.55 -10.44
N PRO A 256 -3.76 7.50 -11.77
CA PRO A 256 -3.24 8.53 -12.65
C PRO A 256 -3.90 9.88 -12.33
N GLU A 257 -3.14 10.96 -12.45
CA GLU A 257 -3.66 12.33 -12.26
C GLU A 257 -4.46 12.81 -13.49
N ASP A 258 -4.15 12.28 -14.66
CA ASP A 258 -4.75 12.65 -15.93
C ASP A 258 -5.92 11.71 -16.27
N ASP A 259 -7.09 12.30 -16.55
CA ASP A 259 -8.31 11.60 -16.93
C ASP A 259 -8.16 10.84 -18.27
N GLU A 260 -7.35 11.35 -19.21
CA GLU A 260 -7.07 10.67 -20.48
C GLU A 260 -6.26 9.38 -20.24
N VAL A 261 -5.25 9.45 -19.38
CA VAL A 261 -4.48 8.28 -18.93
C VAL A 261 -5.43 7.30 -18.26
N MET A 262 -6.28 7.77 -17.34
CA MET A 262 -7.24 6.94 -16.62
C MET A 262 -8.17 6.15 -17.55
N ALA A 263 -8.66 6.80 -18.61
CA ALA A 263 -9.57 6.19 -19.58
C ALA A 263 -8.92 5.09 -20.44
N ARG A 264 -7.60 5.18 -20.71
CA ARG A 264 -6.88 4.19 -21.53
C ARG A 264 -6.22 3.06 -20.74
N LEU A 265 -6.22 3.13 -19.41
CA LEU A 265 -5.63 2.11 -18.55
C LEU A 265 -6.24 0.72 -18.81
N VAL A 266 -5.37 -0.27 -18.99
CA VAL A 266 -5.78 -1.67 -19.18
C VAL A 266 -5.36 -2.53 -17.99
N GLN A 267 -6.13 -3.58 -17.74
CA GLN A 267 -5.73 -4.66 -16.84
C GLN A 267 -5.02 -5.74 -17.64
N ARG A 268 -3.93 -6.30 -17.09
CA ARG A 268 -3.20 -7.38 -17.76
C ARG A 268 -4.03 -8.66 -17.75
N SER A 269 -3.86 -9.51 -18.75
CA SER A 269 -4.58 -10.78 -18.84
C SER A 269 -4.29 -11.71 -17.65
N ASP A 270 -3.14 -11.56 -16.99
CA ASP A 270 -2.70 -12.33 -15.83
C ASP A 270 -3.03 -11.70 -14.47
N ASP A 271 -3.76 -10.57 -14.45
CA ASP A 271 -4.13 -9.82 -13.23
C ASP A 271 -5.55 -10.16 -12.75
N THR A 272 -5.88 -11.45 -12.73
CA THR A 272 -7.15 -11.97 -12.18
C THR A 272 -6.92 -12.68 -10.86
N GLU A 273 -7.96 -12.78 -10.02
CA GLU A 273 -7.85 -13.41 -8.70
C GLU A 273 -7.41 -14.89 -8.79
N ASP A 274 -7.92 -15.63 -9.77
CA ASP A 274 -7.55 -17.04 -9.95
C ASP A 274 -6.10 -17.18 -10.40
N LYS A 275 -5.64 -16.31 -11.31
CA LYS A 275 -4.26 -16.35 -11.81
C LYS A 275 -3.25 -15.87 -10.76
N VAL A 276 -3.60 -14.92 -9.90
CA VAL A 276 -2.68 -14.50 -8.83
C VAL A 276 -2.43 -15.63 -7.84
N LYS A 277 -3.44 -16.44 -7.52
CA LYS A 277 -3.30 -17.62 -6.65
C LYS A 277 -2.27 -18.60 -7.22
N VAL A 278 -2.41 -18.98 -8.49
CA VAL A 278 -1.44 -19.85 -9.19
C VAL A 278 -0.03 -19.27 -9.15
N ARG A 279 0.11 -17.95 -9.37
CA ARG A 279 1.42 -17.29 -9.34
C ARG A 279 2.03 -17.23 -7.94
N LEU A 280 1.21 -17.06 -6.90
CA LEU A 280 1.66 -17.07 -5.51
C LEU A 280 2.10 -18.49 -5.09
N GLU A 281 1.32 -19.52 -5.45
CA GLU A 281 1.70 -20.91 -5.22
C GLU A 281 3.07 -21.24 -5.83
N GLN A 282 3.28 -20.87 -7.10
CA GLN A 282 4.55 -21.07 -7.78
C GLN A 282 5.69 -20.25 -7.15
N PHE A 283 5.41 -19.03 -6.72
CA PHE A 283 6.40 -18.20 -6.02
C PHE A 283 6.84 -18.87 -4.72
N HIS A 284 5.90 -19.25 -3.85
CA HIS A 284 6.20 -19.89 -2.55
C HIS A 284 6.88 -21.25 -2.71
N ALA A 285 6.56 -22.01 -3.76
CA ALA A 285 7.23 -23.27 -4.05
C ALA A 285 8.72 -23.12 -4.40
N ASN A 286 9.17 -21.95 -4.86
CA ASN A 286 10.53 -21.73 -5.36
C ASN A 286 11.34 -20.71 -4.56
N VAL A 287 10.69 -19.82 -3.80
CA VAL A 287 11.31 -18.64 -3.20
C VAL A 287 12.47 -18.98 -2.28
N ASP A 288 12.33 -20.00 -1.44
CA ASP A 288 13.37 -20.38 -0.48
C ASP A 288 14.63 -20.88 -1.19
N ALA A 289 14.47 -21.65 -2.26
CA ALA A 289 15.59 -22.16 -3.05
C ALA A 289 16.31 -21.04 -3.82
N VAL A 290 15.55 -20.05 -4.32
CA VAL A 290 16.13 -18.87 -4.98
C VAL A 290 16.85 -18.00 -3.96
N LYS A 291 16.20 -17.62 -2.85
CA LYS A 291 16.78 -16.78 -1.80
C LYS A 291 18.02 -17.44 -1.19
N GLY A 292 17.98 -18.76 -0.99
CA GLY A 292 19.12 -19.56 -0.53
C GLY A 292 20.33 -19.56 -1.46
N SER A 293 20.16 -19.20 -2.74
CA SER A 293 21.28 -19.09 -3.69
C SER A 293 22.03 -17.75 -3.60
N TYR A 294 21.51 -16.78 -2.83
CA TYR A 294 22.03 -15.40 -2.77
C TYR A 294 22.25 -14.88 -1.35
N THR A 295 22.38 -15.77 -0.35
CA THR A 295 22.44 -15.41 1.08
C THR A 295 23.46 -14.32 1.42
N ASP A 296 24.62 -14.33 0.77
CA ASP A 296 25.74 -13.43 1.10
C ASP A 296 25.50 -11.98 0.65
N ILE A 297 24.64 -11.82 -0.36
CA ILE A 297 24.31 -10.54 -0.98
C ILE A 297 22.84 -10.14 -0.78
N SER A 298 22.07 -10.95 -0.05
CA SER A 298 20.63 -10.73 0.16
C SER A 298 20.36 -9.57 1.10
N VAL A 299 19.31 -8.81 0.79
CA VAL A 299 18.74 -7.74 1.59
C VAL A 299 17.23 -7.91 1.60
N ASP A 300 16.68 -8.22 2.77
CA ASP A 300 15.23 -8.34 2.95
C ASP A 300 14.63 -6.97 3.24
N VAL A 301 13.56 -6.64 2.54
CA VAL A 301 12.93 -5.31 2.58
C VAL A 301 11.43 -5.46 2.77
N ASP A 302 10.91 -4.85 3.83
CA ASP A 302 9.47 -4.75 4.11
C ASP A 302 8.76 -3.90 3.04
N GLY A 303 8.06 -4.57 2.11
CA GLY A 303 7.30 -3.95 1.02
C GLY A 303 5.89 -3.47 1.42
N THR A 304 5.54 -3.51 2.71
CA THR A 304 4.27 -2.97 3.24
C THR A 304 4.33 -1.45 3.47
N LYS A 305 5.53 -0.86 3.49
CA LYS A 305 5.73 0.58 3.67
C LYS A 305 5.43 1.37 2.39
N THR A 306 5.44 2.70 2.51
CA THR A 306 5.30 3.59 1.35
C THR A 306 6.45 3.39 0.36
N PRO A 307 6.25 3.63 -0.95
CA PRO A 307 7.29 3.43 -1.96
C PRO A 307 8.60 4.14 -1.64
N GLN A 308 8.54 5.34 -1.06
CA GLN A 308 9.72 6.15 -0.71
C GLN A 308 10.51 5.51 0.44
N MET A 309 9.82 5.01 1.47
CA MET A 309 10.47 4.31 2.59
C MET A 309 11.14 3.01 2.14
N VAL A 310 10.47 2.23 1.29
CA VAL A 310 11.05 1.03 0.68
C VAL A 310 12.30 1.40 -0.11
N SER A 311 12.24 2.44 -0.94
CA SER A 311 13.38 2.88 -1.75
C SER A 311 14.56 3.36 -0.89
N GLN A 312 14.29 4.00 0.25
CA GLN A 312 15.31 4.44 1.19
C GLN A 312 16.11 3.26 1.73
N VAL A 313 15.44 2.20 2.15
CA VAL A 313 16.09 0.98 2.65
C VAL A 313 16.93 0.36 1.55
N ILE A 314 16.37 0.18 0.35
CA ILE A 314 17.07 -0.38 -0.80
C ILE A 314 18.31 0.43 -1.15
N ALA A 315 18.18 1.74 -1.34
CA ALA A 315 19.28 2.60 -1.75
C ALA A 315 20.41 2.64 -0.71
N THR A 316 20.05 2.64 0.58
CA THR A 316 21.03 2.58 1.68
C THR A 316 21.78 1.26 1.69
N ALA A 317 21.09 0.14 1.48
CA ALA A 317 21.69 -1.19 1.44
C ALA A 317 22.63 -1.35 0.24
N ILE A 318 22.20 -0.91 -0.96
CA ILE A 318 23.05 -0.87 -2.15
C ILE A 318 24.30 -0.03 -1.88
N ALA A 319 24.13 1.18 -1.34
CA ALA A 319 25.24 2.08 -1.07
C ALA A 319 26.24 1.50 -0.04
N ALA A 320 25.77 0.73 0.94
CA ALA A 320 26.62 0.04 1.90
C ALA A 320 27.43 -1.10 1.23
N LYS A 321 26.79 -1.90 0.36
CA LYS A 321 27.47 -2.96 -0.40
C LYS A 321 28.52 -2.39 -1.36
N VAL A 322 28.20 -1.30 -2.08
CA VAL A 322 29.16 -0.59 -2.93
C VAL A 322 30.35 -0.07 -2.12
N GLN A 323 30.11 0.52 -0.94
CA GLN A 323 31.18 1.00 -0.06
C GLN A 323 32.06 -0.13 0.49
N SER A 324 31.52 -1.33 0.72
CA SER A 324 32.30 -2.47 1.20
C SER A 324 33.23 -3.09 0.14
N LYS A 325 32.99 -2.79 -1.15
CA LYS A 325 33.77 -3.30 -2.28
C LYS A 325 34.88 -2.34 -2.73
N ALA A 326 34.73 -1.05 -2.43
CA ALA A 326 35.65 0.01 -2.82
C ALA A 326 36.80 0.19 -1.81
#